data_AF-A0AAE0YD05-F1
#
_entry.id   AF-A0AAE0YD05-F1
#
_cell.length_a   1.000
_cell.length_b   1.000
_cell.length_c   1.000
_cell.angle_alpha   90.00
_cell.angle_beta   90.00
_cell.angle_gamma   90.00
#
_symmetry.space_group_name_H-M   'P 1'
#
loop_
_entity.id
_entity.type
_entity.pdbx_description
1 polymer ?
#
loop_
_entity_poly.entity_id
_entity_poly.type
_entity_poly.pdbx_seq_one_letter_code
_entity_poly.pdbx_strand_id
1 'polypeptide(L)'
;MDDTTIICSKEDETRRMLERFDVLMAWCMMKFKPKKSRSLSLRKGKIDATRIFTVANQQLPTVSQEPVKSLGRWYDSSMKDTKRGLETVERATEGLLAINRCGLQGKLKVWCLLMLIPKLLWPFCNHS
;
A
#
# COMPACT_ATOMS: atom_id res chain seq x y z
N MET A 1 -15.49 4.31 -1.72
CA MET A 1 -14.32 3.51 -1.29
C MET A 1 -14.07 2.59 -2.46
N ASP A 2 -13.01 2.87 -3.22
CA ASP A 2 -12.92 2.40 -4.61
C ASP A 2 -11.72 1.45 -4.82
N ASP A 3 -10.79 1.42 -3.85
CA ASP A 3 -9.63 0.55 -3.85
C ASP A 3 -9.98 -0.81 -3.22
N THR A 4 -9.67 -1.90 -3.93
CA THR A 4 -9.87 -3.27 -3.45
C THR A 4 -8.57 -4.04 -3.57
N THR A 5 -8.25 -4.86 -2.55
CA THR A 5 -7.08 -5.75 -2.56
C THR A 5 -7.56 -7.20 -2.57
N ILE A 6 -7.04 -8.00 -3.50
CA ILE A 6 -7.34 -9.44 -3.62
C ILE A 6 -6.04 -10.21 -3.37
N ILE A 7 -6.09 -11.20 -2.50
CA ILE A 7 -4.96 -12.08 -2.19
C ILE A 7 -5.42 -13.51 -2.46
N CYS A 8 -4.72 -14.22 -3.36
CA CYS A 8 -4.96 -15.63 -3.64
C CYS A 8 -3.64 -16.39 -3.57
N SER A 9 -3.72 -17.69 -3.25
CA SER A 9 -2.56 -18.56 -3.11
C SER A 9 -2.07 -19.13 -4.45
N LYS A 10 -2.96 -19.22 -5.45
CA LYS A 10 -2.67 -19.81 -6.77
C LYS A 10 -2.97 -18.82 -7.89
N GLU A 11 -2.17 -18.84 -8.94
CA GLU A 11 -2.36 -17.95 -10.10
C GLU A 11 -3.66 -18.22 -10.85
N ASP A 12 -4.02 -19.49 -11.09
CA ASP A 12 -5.25 -19.82 -11.82
C ASP A 12 -6.49 -19.33 -11.08
N GLU A 13 -6.44 -19.38 -9.74
CA GLU A 13 -7.48 -18.83 -8.88
C GLU A 13 -7.56 -17.31 -8.99
N THR A 14 -6.41 -16.62 -8.99
CA THR A 14 -6.36 -15.17 -9.22
C THR A 14 -6.93 -14.79 -10.59
N ARG A 15 -6.58 -15.50 -11.66
CA ARG A 15 -7.12 -15.23 -13.01
C ARG A 15 -8.63 -15.39 -13.04
N ARG A 16 -9.14 -16.51 -12.52
CA ARG A 16 -10.59 -16.77 -12.44
C ARG A 16 -11.32 -15.74 -11.57
N MET A 17 -10.71 -15.31 -10.48
CA MET A 17 -11.25 -14.24 -9.63
C MET A 17 -11.32 -12.91 -10.38
N LEU A 18 -10.25 -12.52 -11.08
CA LEU A 18 -10.20 -11.28 -11.86
C LEU A 18 -11.25 -11.25 -12.98
N GLU A 19 -11.43 -12.37 -13.69
CA GLU A 19 -12.47 -12.51 -14.73
C GLU A 19 -13.87 -12.33 -14.15
N ARG A 20 -14.18 -13.01 -13.03
CA ARG A 20 -15.47 -12.86 -12.34
C ARG A 20 -15.68 -11.45 -11.82
N PHE A 21 -14.62 -10.83 -11.31
CA PHE A 21 -14.68 -9.49 -10.77
C PHE A 21 -14.93 -8.45 -11.86
N ASP A 22 -14.38 -8.64 -13.06
CA ASP A 22 -14.67 -7.81 -14.23
C ASP A 22 -16.14 -7.89 -14.64
N VAL A 23 -16.72 -9.10 -14.66
CA VAL A 23 -18.16 -9.31 -14.93
C VAL A 23 -19.03 -8.61 -13.88
N LEU A 24 -18.70 -8.76 -12.60
CA LEU A 24 -19.44 -8.11 -11.51
C LEU A 24 -19.35 -6.59 -11.60
N MET A 25 -18.19 -6.03 -11.90
CA MET A 25 -18.05 -4.58 -12.09
C MET A 25 -18.84 -4.08 -13.29
N ALA A 26 -18.86 -4.84 -14.39
CA ALA A 26 -19.68 -4.51 -15.54
C ALA A 26 -21.18 -4.48 -15.19
N TRP A 27 -21.66 -5.43 -14.38
CA TRP A 27 -23.04 -5.43 -13.87
C TRP A 27 -23.35 -4.23 -13.00
N CYS A 28 -22.39 -3.77 -12.20
CA CYS A 28 -22.49 -2.56 -11.39
C CYS A 28 -22.30 -1.27 -12.21
N MET A 29 -22.17 -1.34 -13.54
CA MET A 29 -21.86 -0.20 -14.43
C MET A 29 -20.53 0.49 -14.09
N MET A 30 -19.59 -0.24 -13.49
CA MET A 30 -18.25 0.21 -13.13
C MET A 30 -17.20 -0.35 -14.09
N LYS A 31 -16.04 0.33 -14.19
CA LYS A 31 -14.91 -0.11 -15.02
C LYS A 31 -13.62 -0.07 -14.23
N PHE A 32 -12.81 -1.12 -14.36
CA PHE A 32 -11.44 -1.09 -13.86
C PHE A 32 -10.59 -0.07 -14.60
N LYS A 33 -9.59 0.47 -13.91
CA LYS A 33 -8.52 1.28 -14.48
C LYS A 33 -7.21 0.49 -14.38
N PRO A 34 -6.90 -0.37 -15.36
CA PRO A 34 -5.74 -1.29 -15.28
C PRO A 34 -4.42 -0.56 -15.03
N LYS A 35 -4.25 0.65 -15.60
CA LYS A 35 -3.09 1.52 -15.37
C LYS A 35 -2.93 2.01 -13.92
N LYS A 36 -4.00 2.04 -13.13
CA LYS A 36 -3.96 2.41 -11.70
C LYS A 36 -3.89 1.19 -10.78
N SER A 37 -4.27 0.02 -11.28
CA SER A 37 -4.20 -1.25 -10.57
C SER A 37 -2.79 -1.84 -10.66
N ARG A 38 -2.40 -2.64 -9.67
CA ARG A 38 -1.06 -3.23 -9.59
C ARG A 38 -1.17 -4.69 -9.21
N SER A 39 -0.28 -5.51 -9.77
CA SER A 39 -0.17 -6.92 -9.42
C SER A 39 1.17 -7.23 -8.75
N LEU A 40 1.13 -8.16 -7.80
CA LEU A 40 2.31 -8.67 -7.11
C LEU A 40 2.18 -10.19 -7.01
N SER A 41 3.18 -10.91 -7.51
CA SER A 41 3.28 -12.36 -7.36
C SER A 41 4.47 -12.70 -6.48
N LEU A 42 4.26 -13.64 -5.55
CA LEU A 42 5.30 -14.12 -4.64
C LEU A 42 5.49 -15.62 -4.83
N ARG A 43 6.74 -16.03 -5.03
CA ARG A 43 7.12 -17.45 -5.12
C ARG A 43 8.33 -17.69 -4.22
N LYS A 44 8.19 -18.59 -3.25
CA LYS A 44 9.24 -18.92 -2.26
C LYS A 44 9.81 -17.66 -1.56
N GLY A 45 8.94 -16.71 -1.22
CA GLY A 45 9.33 -15.47 -0.53
C GLY A 45 10.05 -14.43 -1.41
N LYS A 46 10.15 -14.65 -2.73
CA LYS A 46 10.70 -13.69 -3.68
C LYS A 46 9.60 -13.21 -4.62
N ILE A 47 9.75 -11.98 -5.11
CA ILE A 47 8.85 -11.43 -6.12
C ILE A 47 9.10 -12.13 -7.46
N ASP A 48 8.03 -12.63 -8.04
CA ASP A 48 8.04 -13.27 -9.34
C ASP A 48 7.45 -12.31 -10.39
N ALA A 49 8.33 -11.58 -11.09
CA ALA A 49 7.92 -10.63 -12.13
C ALA A 49 7.51 -11.31 -13.45
N THR A 50 7.64 -12.64 -13.56
CA THR A 50 7.24 -13.37 -14.77
C THR A 50 5.72 -13.57 -14.88
N ARG A 51 5.03 -13.49 -13.73
CA ARG A 51 3.58 -13.67 -13.61
C ARG A 51 2.88 -12.37 -13.93
N ILE A 52 2.22 -12.35 -15.08
CA ILE A 52 1.48 -11.20 -15.58
C ILE A 52 -0.02 -11.51 -15.50
N PHE A 53 -0.80 -10.57 -14.96
CA PHE A 53 -2.25 -10.66 -14.92
C PHE A 53 -2.89 -9.64 -15.84
N THR A 54 -4.05 -9.99 -16.38
CA THR A 54 -4.84 -9.15 -17.28
C THR A 54 -6.23 -8.92 -16.70
N VAL A 55 -6.73 -7.69 -16.79
CA VAL A 55 -8.10 -7.30 -16.41
C VAL A 55 -8.66 -6.45 -17.54
N ALA A 56 -9.91 -6.69 -17.94
CA ALA A 56 -10.56 -5.98 -19.05
C ALA A 56 -9.70 -5.93 -20.33
N ASN A 57 -9.06 -7.07 -20.68
CA ASN A 57 -8.12 -7.22 -21.81
C ASN A 57 -6.88 -6.31 -21.78
N GLN A 58 -6.56 -5.70 -20.63
CA GLN A 58 -5.33 -4.91 -20.45
C GLN A 58 -4.42 -5.56 -19.41
N GLN A 59 -3.12 -5.44 -19.65
CA GLN A 59 -2.10 -5.93 -18.74
C GLN A 59 -2.01 -5.05 -17.50
N LEU A 60 -2.00 -5.69 -16.32
CA LEU A 60 -1.72 -5.02 -15.06
C LEU A 60 -0.21 -4.80 -14.90
N PRO A 61 0.25 -3.57 -14.64
CA PRO A 61 1.64 -3.33 -14.32
C PRO A 61 2.01 -4.02 -12.99
N THR A 62 3.21 -4.58 -12.95
CA THR A 62 3.74 -5.23 -11.74
C THR A 62 4.30 -4.18 -10.80
N VAL A 63 4.17 -4.39 -9.48
CA VAL A 63 4.73 -3.52 -8.44
C VAL A 63 6.25 -3.33 -8.60
N SER A 64 6.96 -4.29 -9.21
CA SER A 64 8.40 -4.16 -9.51
C SER A 64 8.72 -3.11 -10.56
N GLN A 65 7.81 -2.85 -11.50
CA GLN A 65 7.98 -1.85 -12.56
C GLN A 65 7.52 -0.48 -12.08
N GLU A 66 6.36 -0.44 -11.43
CA GLU A 66 5.77 0.79 -10.90
C GLU A 66 5.41 0.58 -9.42
N PRO A 67 6.25 1.07 -8.49
CA PRO A 67 5.98 0.94 -7.06
C PRO A 67 4.69 1.67 -6.71
N VAL A 68 3.96 1.14 -5.72
CA VAL A 68 2.64 1.64 -5.36
C VAL A 68 2.57 1.98 -3.89
N LYS A 69 1.92 3.11 -3.59
CA LYS A 69 1.60 3.50 -2.23
C LYS A 69 0.18 3.04 -1.89
N SER A 70 0.05 2.16 -0.92
CA SER A 70 -1.25 1.72 -0.39
C SER A 70 -1.27 1.83 1.13
N LEU A 71 -2.34 2.42 1.68
CA LEU A 71 -2.51 2.69 3.12
C LEU A 71 -1.32 3.42 3.77
N GLY A 72 -0.66 4.32 3.03
CA GLY A 72 0.49 5.08 3.52
C GLY A 72 1.83 4.32 3.50
N ARG A 73 1.85 3.09 2.97
CA ARG A 73 3.04 2.24 2.79
C ARG A 73 3.41 2.13 1.31
N TRP A 74 4.70 2.27 1.01
CA TRP A 74 5.25 1.96 -0.30
C TRP A 74 5.53 0.46 -0.43
N TYR A 75 5.12 -0.10 -1.56
CA TYR A 75 5.42 -1.46 -1.95
C TYR A 75 6.36 -1.40 -3.15
N ASP A 76 7.60 -1.86 -2.94
CA ASP A 76 8.67 -1.88 -3.93
C ASP A 76 9.13 -3.33 -4.18
N SER A 77 9.90 -3.53 -5.26
CA SER A 77 10.47 -4.83 -5.65
C SER A 77 11.37 -5.50 -4.59
N SER A 78 11.90 -4.72 -3.65
CA SER A 78 12.76 -5.22 -2.59
C SER A 78 11.96 -5.96 -1.52
N MET A 79 10.70 -5.55 -1.25
CA MET A 79 9.88 -5.97 -0.10
C MET A 79 10.60 -6.00 1.27
N LYS A 80 11.81 -5.42 1.36
CA LYS A 80 12.60 -5.36 2.58
C LYS A 80 12.07 -4.26 3.47
N ASP A 81 11.99 -4.60 4.75
CA ASP A 81 11.56 -3.68 5.79
C ASP A 81 12.69 -2.76 6.28
N THR A 82 13.91 -2.90 5.76
CA THR A 82 15.09 -2.13 6.20
C THR A 82 14.92 -0.62 6.05
N LYS A 83 14.18 -0.16 5.03
CA LYS A 83 13.91 1.26 4.81
C LYS A 83 12.86 1.83 5.77
N ARG A 84 12.05 0.99 6.42
CA ARG A 84 10.93 1.42 7.27
C ARG A 84 11.38 2.13 8.53
N GLY A 85 12.48 1.67 9.13
CA GLY A 85 13.07 2.33 10.30
C GLY A 85 13.48 3.76 9.98
N LEU A 86 14.16 3.95 8.85
CA LEU A 86 14.60 5.27 8.37
C LEU A 86 13.40 6.18 8.06
N GLU A 87 12.40 5.69 7.33
CA GLU A 87 11.17 6.45 7.03
C GLU A 87 10.41 6.87 8.30
N THR A 88 10.43 6.02 9.33
CA THR A 88 9.75 6.31 10.61
C THR A 88 10.50 7.39 11.39
N VAL A 89 11.83 7.32 11.40
CA VAL A 89 12.68 8.36 12.00
C VAL A 89 12.47 9.70 11.28
N GLU A 90 12.46 9.69 9.96
CA GLU A 90 12.22 10.90 9.15
C GLU A 90 10.84 11.51 9.49
N ARG A 91 9.76 10.71 9.47
CA ARG A 91 8.42 11.15 9.87
C ARG A 91 8.37 11.69 11.30
N ALA A 92 9.13 11.09 12.21
CA ALA A 92 9.22 11.57 13.58
C ALA A 92 9.92 12.94 13.64
N THR A 93 11.03 13.12 12.92
CA THR A 93 11.75 14.40 12.87
C THR A 93 10.90 15.50 12.25
N GLU A 94 10.22 15.24 11.14
CA GLU A 94 9.30 16.19 10.49
C GLU A 94 8.13 16.57 11.42
N GLY A 95 7.53 15.56 12.07
CA GLY A 95 6.44 15.77 13.02
C GLY A 95 6.87 16.63 14.23
N LEU A 96 8.05 16.35 14.79
CA LEU A 96 8.61 17.12 15.90
C LEU A 96 8.96 18.55 15.49
N LEU A 97 9.55 18.73 14.30
CA LEU A 97 9.83 20.07 13.75
C LEU A 97 8.55 20.87 13.54
N ALA A 98 7.49 20.24 13.02
CA ALA A 98 6.20 20.88 12.83
C ALA A 98 5.56 21.31 14.17
N ILE A 99 5.62 20.45 15.20
CA ILE A 99 5.14 20.78 16.55
C ILE A 99 5.97 21.91 17.16
N ASN A 100 7.29 21.89 16.99
CA ASN A 100 8.17 22.91 17.52
C ASN A 100 7.88 24.28 16.89
N ARG A 101 7.71 24.31 15.56
CA ARG A 101 7.42 25.52 14.78
C ARG A 101 6.01 26.07 14.98
N CYS A 102 5.06 25.28 15.49
CA CYS A 102 3.73 25.82 15.73
C CYS A 102 3.75 26.83 16.90
N GLY A 103 3.04 27.94 16.76
CA GLY A 103 2.91 28.98 17.79
C GLY A 103 2.00 28.62 18.96
N LEU A 104 1.70 27.33 19.16
CA LEU A 104 0.79 26.87 20.21
C LEU A 104 1.46 26.93 21.59
N GLN A 105 0.65 27.11 22.64
CA GLN A 105 1.11 27.04 24.02
C GLN A 105 1.63 25.64 24.37
N GLY A 106 2.54 25.55 25.34
CA GLY A 106 3.24 24.31 25.70
C GLY A 106 2.30 23.11 25.96
N LYS A 107 1.18 23.32 26.64
CA LYS A 107 0.17 22.26 26.89
C LYS A 107 -0.41 21.69 25.59
N LEU A 108 -0.68 22.53 24.59
CA LEU A 108 -1.20 22.11 23.29
C LEU A 108 -0.12 21.41 22.45
N LYS A 109 1.15 21.80 22.58
CA LYS A 109 2.27 21.08 21.94
C LYS A 109 2.41 19.65 22.48
N VAL A 110 2.22 19.45 23.79
CA VAL A 110 2.19 18.11 24.40
C VAL A 110 1.03 17.27 23.85
N TRP A 111 -0.15 17.86 23.66
CA TRP A 111 -1.27 17.18 22.99
C TRP A 111 -0.94 16.78 21.55
N CYS A 112 -0.29 17.64 20.76
CA CYS A 112 0.15 17.28 19.42
C CYS A 112 1.16 16.12 19.43
N LEU A 113 2.05 16.06 20.44
CA LEU A 113 2.98 14.96 20.62
C LEU A 113 2.25 13.64 20.91
N LEU A 114 1.26 13.66 21.81
CA LEU A 114 0.40 12.51 22.11
C LEU A 114 -0.36 12.00 20.89
N MET A 115 -0.73 12.88 19.95
CA MET A 115 -1.37 12.49 18.68
C MET A 115 -0.38 11.99 17.62
N LEU A 116 0.89 12.36 17.71
CA LEU A 116 1.95 11.92 16.79
C LEU A 116 2.40 10.48 17.11
N ILE A 117 2.49 10.12 18.39
CA ILE A 117 2.96 8.80 18.84
C ILE A 117 2.18 7.63 18.22
N PRO A 118 0.83 7.59 18.23
CA PRO A 118 0.06 6.51 17.61
C PRO A 118 0.30 6.39 16.11
N LYS A 119 0.52 7.51 15.41
CA LYS A 119 0.80 7.53 13.96
C LYS A 119 2.18 6.93 13.65
N LEU A 120 3.16 7.16 14.53
CA LEU A 120 4.48 6.55 14.43
C LEU A 120 4.48 5.07 14.83
N LEU A 121 3.58 4.66 15.72
CA LEU A 121 3.48 3.28 16.20
C LEU A 121 2.71 2.37 15.22
N TRP A 122 1.78 2.94 14.45
CA TRP A 122 0.94 2.24 13.47
C TRP A 122 1.69 1.26 12.53
N PRO A 123 2.87 1.60 11.96
CA PRO A 123 3.63 0.69 11.11
C PRO A 123 4.16 -0.56 11.84
N PHE A 124 4.31 -0.50 13.17
CA PHE A 124 4.82 -1.59 13.99
C PHE A 124 3.70 -2.47 14.57
N CYS A 125 2.54 -1.90 14.87
CA CYS A 125 1.41 -2.65 15.44
C CYS A 125 0.71 -3.60 14.46
N ASN A 126 0.82 -3.40 13.15
CA ASN A 126 0.17 -4.26 12.14
C ASN A 126 0.98 -5.53 11.78
N HIS A 127 1.98 -5.91 12.60
CA HIS A 127 2.71 -7.18 12.49
C HIS A 127 2.26 -8.12 13.62
N SER A 128 1.08 -8.70 13.48
CA SER A 128 0.56 -9.80 14.30
C SER A 128 -0.28 -10.73 13.45
#